data_AF-A0A9X5ISA6-F1
#
_entry.id   AF-A0A9X5ISA6-F1
#
_cell.length_a   1.000
_cell.length_b   1.000
_cell.length_c   1.000
_cell.angle_alpha   90.00
_cell.angle_beta   90.00
_cell.angle_gamma   90.00
#
_symmetry.space_group_name_H-M   'P 1'
#
loop_
_entity.id
_entity.type
_entity.pdbx_description
1 polymer ?
#
loop_
_entity_poly.entity_id
_entity_poly.type
_entity_poly.pdbx_seq_one_letter_code
_entity_poly.pdbx_strand_id
1 'polypeptide(L)'
;MTLAVTGNYFDIFETQGFVPSPSDEVRDGTQLFLTFAAPEGDTFVLDFDAYIQPASQIGRSGTVAVVEADSTQVATTSFATRIVP
;
A
#
# COMPACT_ATOMS: atom_id res chain seq x y z
N MET A 1 4.08 -0.58 13.25
CA MET A 1 2.73 -0.60 12.66
C MET A 1 2.79 -1.35 11.33
N THR A 2 1.77 -2.12 10.99
CA THR A 2 1.72 -2.85 9.72
C THR A 2 0.49 -2.42 8.92
N LEU A 3 0.67 -2.20 7.62
CA LEU A 3 -0.40 -2.00 6.66
C LEU A 3 -0.54 -3.23 5.77
N ALA A 4 -1.76 -3.66 5.49
CA ALA A 4 -2.05 -4.65 4.46
C ALA A 4 -2.73 -3.97 3.27
N VAL A 5 -2.08 -3.98 2.12
CA VAL A 5 -2.58 -3.36 0.89
C VAL A 5 -2.91 -4.44 -0.13
N THR A 6 -3.97 -4.30 -0.92
CA THR A 6 -4.25 -5.22 -2.03
C THR A 6 -3.02 -5.34 -2.94
N GLY A 7 -2.39 -6.50 -3.02
CA GLY A 7 -1.06 -6.66 -3.61
C GLY A 7 -1.05 -6.39 -5.12
N ASN A 8 -2.08 -6.84 -5.83
CA ASN A 8 -2.18 -6.65 -7.27
C ASN A 8 -2.46 -5.19 -7.68
N TYR A 9 -2.81 -4.29 -6.74
CA TYR A 9 -2.92 -2.86 -7.04
C TYR A 9 -1.60 -2.31 -7.58
N PHE A 10 -0.48 -2.75 -7.01
CA PHE A 10 0.85 -2.28 -7.36
C PHE A 10 1.30 -2.69 -8.76
N ASP A 11 0.61 -3.66 -9.38
CA ASP A 11 0.93 -4.14 -10.72
C ASP A 11 0.67 -3.08 -11.81
N ILE A 12 0.13 -1.89 -11.50
CA ILE A 12 0.01 -0.80 -12.49
C ILE A 12 1.20 0.16 -12.50
N PHE A 13 2.18 0.00 -11.61
CA PHE A 13 3.31 0.90 -11.45
C PHE A 13 4.63 0.25 -11.88
N GLU A 14 5.53 1.04 -12.47
CA GLU A 14 6.87 0.62 -12.91
C GLU A 14 7.92 0.80 -11.81
N THR A 15 7.86 1.94 -11.11
CA THR A 15 8.71 2.25 -9.96
C THR A 15 7.84 2.70 -8.80
N GLN A 16 8.30 2.39 -7.59
CA GLN A 16 7.55 2.53 -6.35
C GLN A 16 8.50 2.99 -5.25
N GLY A 17 8.10 4.01 -4.50
CA GLY A 17 8.81 4.51 -3.33
C GLY A 17 7.84 4.86 -2.23
N PHE A 18 8.05 4.30 -1.04
CA PHE A 18 7.32 4.66 0.16
C PHE A 18 8.16 5.59 1.03
N VAL A 19 7.53 6.65 1.53
CA VAL A 19 8.13 7.57 2.51
C VAL A 19 7.18 7.71 3.71
N PRO A 20 7.60 7.27 4.92
CA PRO A 20 8.84 6.56 5.22
C PRO A 20 8.93 5.20 4.52
N SER A 21 10.15 4.66 4.38
CA SER A 21 10.31 3.30 3.86
C SER A 21 9.95 2.26 4.93
N PRO A 22 9.30 1.14 4.55
CA PRO A 22 9.02 0.07 5.48
C PRO A 22 10.30 -0.62 5.95
N SER A 23 10.28 -1.12 7.18
CA SER A 23 11.33 -1.95 7.75
C SER A 23 11.25 -3.41 7.28
N ASP A 24 10.07 -3.85 6.84
CA ASP A 24 9.84 -5.19 6.30
C ASP A 24 8.66 -5.19 5.32
N GLU A 25 8.74 -6.05 4.29
CA GLU A 25 7.71 -6.20 3.28
C GLU A 25 7.47 -7.68 2.95
N VAL A 26 6.22 -8.13 3.03
CA VAL A 26 5.83 -9.52 2.73
C VAL A 26 4.58 -9.55 1.86
N ARG A 27 4.57 -10.38 0.81
CA ARG A 27 3.38 -10.61 -0.03
C ARG A 27 2.87 -12.03 0.16
N ASP A 28 1.61 -12.19 0.54
CA ASP A 28 0.99 -13.51 0.82
C ASP A 28 0.13 -14.07 -0.34
N GLY A 29 0.29 -13.48 -1.53
CA GLY A 29 -0.46 -13.83 -2.74
C GLY A 29 -1.67 -12.93 -2.99
N THR A 30 -2.27 -12.33 -1.96
CA THR A 30 -3.39 -11.40 -2.13
C THR A 30 -3.08 -10.00 -1.63
N GLN A 31 -2.35 -9.88 -0.52
CA GLN A 31 -1.99 -8.61 0.08
C GLN A 31 -0.47 -8.43 0.12
N LEU A 32 -0.04 -7.19 0.05
CA LEU A 32 1.30 -6.73 0.42
C LEU A 32 1.21 -6.15 1.82
N PHE A 33 1.96 -6.74 2.74
CA PHE A 33 2.13 -6.28 4.11
C PHE A 33 3.37 -5.41 4.18
N LEU A 34 3.21 -4.17 4.64
CA LEU A 34 4.27 -3.19 4.82
C LEU A 34 4.38 -2.87 6.31
N THR A 35 5.52 -3.15 6.92
CA THR A 35 5.77 -2.88 8.34
C THR A 35 6.63 -1.64 8.49
N PHE A 36 6.22 -0.73 9.37
CA PHE A 36 6.91 0.52 9.67
C PHE A 36 7.19 0.64 11.16
N ALA A 37 8.18 1.47 11.52
CA ALA A 37 8.30 1.98 12.88
C ALA A 37 7.00 2.68 13.32
N ALA A 38 6.72 2.69 14.62
CA ALA A 38 5.60 3.47 15.14
C ALA A 38 5.84 4.98 14.86
N PRO A 39 4.80 5.74 14.47
CA PRO A 39 4.93 7.18 14.32
C PRO A 39 5.23 7.84 15.67
N GLU A 40 5.82 9.04 15.63
CA GLU A 40 5.85 9.91 16.81
C GLU A 40 4.45 10.48 17.04
N GLY A 41 3.71 9.91 18.00
CA GLY A 41 2.34 10.30 18.32
C GLY A 41 1.28 9.40 17.67
N ASP A 42 0.08 9.93 17.49
CA ASP A 42 -1.11 9.12 17.14
C ASP A 42 -1.43 9.10 15.64
N THR A 43 -0.66 9.83 14.82
CA THR A 43 -0.89 9.95 13.37
C THR A 43 0.29 9.39 12.60
N PHE A 44 0.00 8.47 11.69
CA PHE A 44 0.94 7.98 10.70
C PHE A 44 0.56 8.52 9.32
N VAL A 45 1.56 9.01 8.59
CA VAL A 45 1.42 9.48 7.21
C VAL A 45 2.37 8.66 6.35
N LEU A 46 1.84 8.15 5.23
CA LEU A 46 2.61 7.42 4.23
C LEU A 46 2.43 8.10 2.88
N ASP A 47 3.53 8.59 2.34
CA ASP A 47 3.59 9.09 0.97
C ASP A 47 4.01 7.95 0.04
N PHE A 48 3.37 7.90 -1.13
CA PHE A 48 3.66 6.92 -2.17
C PHE A 48 4.01 7.65 -3.46
N ASP A 49 5.30 7.57 -3.82
CA ASP A 49 5.83 8.11 -5.07
C ASP A 49 5.97 6.98 -6.09
N ALA A 50 5.27 7.10 -7.21
CA ALA A 50 5.21 6.02 -8.19
C ALA A 50 4.94 6.53 -9.60
N TYR A 51 5.49 5.78 -10.57
CA TYR A 51 5.23 5.99 -11.99
C TYR A 51 4.33 4.87 -12.52
N ILE A 52 3.27 5.23 -13.24
CA ILE A 52 2.44 4.25 -13.95
C ILE A 52 3.30 3.57 -15.02
N GLN A 53 3.26 2.24 -15.09
CA GLN A 53 4.01 1.53 -16.12
C GLN A 53 3.40 1.75 -17.52
N PRO A 54 4.21 1.81 -18.59
CA PRO A 54 3.70 2.11 -19.94
C PRO A 54 2.62 1.15 -20.44
N ALA A 55 2.69 -0.12 -20.04
CA ALA A 55 1.73 -1.14 -20.43
C ALA A 55 0.37 -1.01 -19.72
N SER A 56 0.27 -0.20 -18.66
CA SER A 56 -0.96 0.00 -17.90
C SER A 56 -1.76 1.16 -18.46
N GLN A 57 -2.81 0.82 -19.21
CA GLN A 57 -3.75 1.77 -19.81
C GLN A 57 -5.07 1.85 -19.03
N ILE A 58 -5.25 0.98 -18.04
CA ILE A 58 -6.45 0.89 -17.20
C ILE A 58 -6.00 1.02 -15.76
N GLY A 59 -6.67 1.91 -15.03
CA GLY A 59 -6.45 2.09 -13.61
C GLY A 59 -6.83 0.85 -12.78
N ARG A 60 -6.54 0.88 -11.49
CA ARG A 60 -6.83 -0.23 -10.59
C ARG A 60 -7.30 0.28 -9.23
N SER A 61 -8.13 -0.51 -8.58
CA SER A 61 -8.59 -0.25 -7.22
C SER A 61 -7.89 -1.18 -6.24
N GLY A 62 -7.84 -0.76 -5.00
CA GLY A 62 -7.31 -1.55 -3.90
C GLY A 62 -7.94 -1.16 -2.58
N THR A 63 -7.58 -1.92 -1.55
CA THR A 63 -7.84 -1.60 -0.16
C THR A 63 -6.53 -1.46 0.58
N VAL A 64 -6.54 -0.66 1.64
CA VAL A 64 -5.50 -0.61 2.67
C VAL A 64 -6.15 -0.82 4.02
N ALA A 65 -5.53 -1.64 4.85
CA ALA A 65 -5.95 -1.90 6.21
C ALA A 65 -4.79 -1.71 7.20
N VAL A 66 -5.10 -1.22 8.40
CA VAL A 66 -4.19 -1.25 9.56
C VAL A 66 -4.27 -2.62 10.21
N VAL A 67 -3.11 -3.24 10.44
CA VAL A 67 -2.98 -4.59 11.00
C VAL A 67 -2.31 -4.51 12.38
N GLU A 68 -2.97 -5.13 13.36
CA GLU A 68 -2.44 -5.32 14.72
C GLU A 68 -1.45 -6.49 14.80
N ALA A 69 -0.74 -6.59 15.93
CA ALA A 69 0.28 -7.64 16.13
C ALA A 69 -0.27 -9.08 16.04
N ASP A 70 -1.57 -9.28 16.28
CA ASP A 70 -2.26 -10.58 16.18
C ASP A 70 -2.79 -10.88 14.76
N SER A 71 -2.40 -10.08 13.77
CA SER A 71 -2.85 -10.13 12.37
C SER A 71 -4.30 -9.69 12.13
N THR A 72 -4.98 -9.11 13.12
CA THR A 72 -6.33 -8.55 12.93
C THR A 72 -6.27 -7.23 12.15
N GLN A 73 -7.11 -7.09 11.12
CA GLN A 73 -7.32 -5.81 10.44
C GLN A 73 -8.35 -4.97 11.22
N VAL A 74 -7.94 -3.83 11.77
CA VAL A 74 -8.76 -3.02 12.69
C VAL A 74 -9.42 -1.81 12.04
N ALA A 75 -8.90 -1.36 10.90
CA ALA A 75 -9.48 -0.30 10.10
C ALA A 75 -9.11 -0.51 8.63
N THR A 76 -10.09 -0.37 7.73
CA THR A 76 -9.90 -0.61 6.29
C THR A 76 -10.56 0.49 5.50
N THR A 77 -9.89 0.95 4.44
CA THR A 77 -10.49 1.84 3.44
C THR A 77 -10.16 1.36 2.03
N SER A 78 -10.98 1.76 1.07
CA SER A 78 -10.77 1.50 -0.36
C SER A 78 -10.30 2.76 -1.08
N PHE A 79 -9.57 2.54 -2.17
CA PHE A 79 -9.12 3.59 -3.07
C PHE A 79 -9.16 3.10 -4.51
N ALA A 80 -9.21 4.04 -5.45
CA ALA A 80 -9.21 3.75 -6.88
C ALA A 80 -8.33 4.75 -7.61
N THR A 81 -7.44 4.23 -8.45
CA THR A 81 -6.64 5.03 -9.38
C THR A 81 -7.28 4.98 -10.74
N ARG A 82 -7.53 6.14 -11.35
CA ARG A 82 -8.02 6.26 -12.72
C ARG A 82 -6.92 6.83 -13.60
N ILE A 83 -6.60 6.13 -14.68
CA ILE A 83 -5.74 6.62 -15.76
C ILE A 83 -6.64 7.32 -16.78
N VAL A 84 -6.28 8.54 -17.15
CA VAL A 84 -6.99 9.34 -18.16
C VAL A 84 -6.06 9.60 -19.34
N PRO A 85 -6.60 9.73 -20.57
CA PRO A 85 -5.82 10.08 -21.77
C PRO A 85 -5.16 11.45 -21.67
#